data_AF-A0A817G862-F1
#
_entry.id   AF-A0A817G862-F1
#
_cell.length_a   1.000
_cell.length_b   1.000
_cell.length_c   1.000
_cell.angle_alpha   90.00
_cell.angle_beta   90.00
_cell.angle_gamma   90.00
#
_symmetry.space_group_name_H-M   'P 1'
#
loop_
_entity.id
_entity.type
_entity.pdbx_description
1 polymer ?
#
loop_
_entity_poly.entity_id
_entity_poly.type
_entity_poly.pdbx_seq_one_letter_code
_entity_poly.pdbx_strand_id
1 'polypeptide(L)'
;MKSCLSEPNATNIDLMADTYVIIRHGHLLSGLIDKAYCGSTLASVVHCYYELYGKRCAAYLVTAFSKLFTLFLQYYRGFTLGIEDFLLFPPGVSHRRRLINECRVQAGEKALRKTFSLPDNSNEEELIDEFAKAFCTKSFDERISKEMDMNYKTSIDEYQNQIIKKMYVKFI
;
A
#
# COMPACT_ATOMS: atom_id res chain seq x y z
N MET A 1 -14.00 14.77 21.30
CA MET A 1 -13.08 14.39 22.40
C MET A 1 -13.54 13.06 23.00
N LYS A 2 -13.19 11.93 22.38
CA LYS A 2 -13.20 10.65 23.10
C LYS A 2 -11.87 10.55 23.83
N SER A 3 -11.98 10.27 25.12
CA SER A 3 -10.93 10.01 26.09
C SER A 3 -9.82 9.10 25.54
N CYS A 4 -8.63 9.66 25.30
CA CYS A 4 -7.40 8.90 25.07
C CYS A 4 -6.63 8.63 26.38
N LEU A 5 -7.33 8.44 27.51
CA LEU A 5 -6.70 8.18 28.82
C LEU A 5 -7.16 6.87 29.45
N SER A 6 -7.29 5.79 28.66
CA SER A 6 -7.57 4.47 29.23
C SER A 6 -7.02 3.30 28.43
N GLU A 7 -5.76 3.36 28.01
CA GLU A 7 -4.99 2.13 27.75
C GLU A 7 -3.62 2.25 28.45
N PRO A 8 -3.33 1.44 29.49
CA PRO A 8 -2.13 1.58 30.32
C PRO A 8 -0.89 0.88 29.74
N ASN A 9 -0.84 0.62 28.42
CA ASN A 9 0.21 -0.23 27.82
C ASN A 9 0.95 0.40 26.62
N ALA A 10 0.92 1.72 26.43
CA ALA A 10 1.89 2.37 25.55
C ALA A 10 3.23 2.48 26.31
N THR A 11 4.10 1.49 26.15
CA THR A 11 5.48 1.55 26.64
C THR A 11 6.15 2.84 26.14
N ASN A 12 6.96 3.50 26.98
CA ASN A 12 7.68 4.75 26.70
C ASN A 12 8.39 4.83 25.32
N ILE A 13 8.64 3.69 24.68
CA ILE A 13 9.26 3.56 23.36
C ILE A 13 8.34 4.06 22.23
N ASP A 14 7.03 3.84 22.31
CA ASP A 14 6.05 4.31 21.29
C ASP A 14 5.86 5.84 21.33
N LEU A 15 6.17 6.47 22.48
CA LEU A 15 6.22 7.93 22.61
C LEU A 15 7.48 8.55 21.97
N MET A 16 8.54 7.76 21.76
CA MET A 16 9.79 8.23 21.14
C MET A 16 9.76 8.18 19.62
N ALA A 17 8.81 7.47 19.01
CA ALA A 17 8.58 7.53 17.58
C ALA A 17 7.64 8.71 17.26
N ASP A 18 7.93 9.48 16.20
CA ASP A 18 7.07 10.58 15.69
C ASP A 18 5.69 10.11 15.17
N THR A 19 5.27 8.91 15.55
CA THR A 19 4.05 8.21 15.13
C THR A 19 2.78 8.84 15.73
N TYR A 20 2.85 9.35 16.96
CA TYR A 20 1.68 9.90 17.66
C TYR A 20 1.74 11.41 17.79
N VAL A 21 0.69 12.08 17.29
CA VAL A 21 0.55 13.53 17.44
C VAL A 21 -0.05 13.86 18.79
N ILE A 22 0.72 14.54 19.65
CA ILE A 22 0.31 14.97 20.98
C ILE A 22 0.18 16.49 21.00
N ILE A 23 -1.05 16.99 21.21
CA ILE A 23 -1.30 18.43 21.37
C ILE A 23 -1.87 18.69 22.76
N ARG A 24 -1.22 19.56 23.53
CA ARG A 24 -1.66 19.94 24.88
C ARG A 24 -1.60 21.45 25.05
N HIS A 25 -2.69 22.03 25.56
CA HIS A 25 -2.82 23.48 25.75
C HIS A 25 -2.47 24.30 24.48
N GLY A 26 -2.76 23.76 23.29
CA GLY A 26 -2.45 24.42 22.02
C GLY A 26 -1.02 24.26 21.52
N HIS A 27 -0.16 23.49 22.22
CA HIS A 27 1.21 23.19 21.81
C HIS A 27 1.32 21.78 21.26
N LEU A 28 1.97 21.63 20.10
CA LEU A 28 2.40 20.33 19.58
C LEU A 28 3.62 19.86 20.39
N LEU A 29 3.46 18.78 21.14
CA LEU A 29 4.49 18.23 22.02
C LEU A 29 5.26 17.07 21.37
N SER A 30 4.62 16.31 20.47
CA SER A 30 5.23 15.19 19.75
C SER A 30 4.44 14.88 18.47
N GLY A 31 5.10 14.22 17.51
CA GLY A 31 4.49 13.61 16.33
C GLY A 31 4.59 14.42 15.05
N LEU A 32 4.63 13.71 13.92
CA LEU A 32 4.60 14.31 12.59
C LEU A 32 3.15 14.60 12.17
N ILE A 33 2.90 15.87 11.83
CA ILE A 33 1.61 16.26 11.25
C ILE A 33 1.60 15.86 9.78
N ASP A 34 0.75 14.89 9.44
CA ASP A 34 0.54 14.42 8.09
C ASP A 34 -0.87 14.78 7.57
N LYS A 35 -1.25 14.16 6.44
CA LYS A 35 -2.58 14.34 5.85
C LYS A 35 -3.71 13.93 6.80
N ALA A 36 -3.52 12.91 7.64
CA ALA A 36 -4.55 12.45 8.56
C ALA A 36 -4.85 13.49 9.64
N TYR A 37 -3.86 14.25 10.08
CA TYR A 37 -4.00 15.24 11.15
C TYR A 37 -4.39 16.65 10.68
N CYS A 38 -4.04 17.05 9.46
CA CYS A 38 -4.37 18.35 8.89
C CYS A 38 -5.52 18.34 7.86
N GLY A 39 -5.93 17.16 7.41
CA GLY A 39 -6.92 16.99 6.35
C GLY A 39 -8.37 16.88 6.83
N SER A 40 -9.23 16.44 5.92
CA SER A 40 -10.67 16.21 6.12
C SER A 40 -11.00 14.90 6.87
N THR A 41 -10.01 14.30 7.54
CA THR A 41 -10.20 13.06 8.28
C THR A 41 -10.94 13.32 9.59
N LEU A 42 -11.85 12.42 9.96
CA LEU A 42 -12.48 12.43 11.28
C LEU A 42 -11.41 12.31 12.37
N ALA A 43 -11.60 13.04 13.48
CA ALA A 43 -10.63 13.15 14.58
C ALA A 43 -9.28 13.81 14.23
N SER A 44 -9.15 14.44 13.06
CA SER A 44 -8.01 15.33 12.77
C SER A 44 -7.95 16.52 13.72
N VAL A 45 -6.83 17.23 13.76
CA VAL A 45 -6.67 18.44 14.58
C VAL A 45 -7.68 19.51 14.15
N VAL A 46 -7.92 19.62 12.84
CA VAL A 46 -8.92 20.53 12.27
C VAL A 46 -10.33 20.15 12.69
N HIS A 47 -10.67 18.85 12.66
CA HIS A 47 -11.96 18.35 13.13
C HIS A 47 -12.15 18.60 14.62
N CYS A 48 -11.12 18.36 15.45
CA CYS A 48 -11.16 18.68 16.87
C CYS A 48 -11.38 20.19 17.12
N TYR A 49 -10.73 21.06 16.35
CA TYR A 49 -10.95 22.50 16.43
C TYR A 49 -12.36 22.92 16.01
N TYR A 50 -12.93 22.26 15.00
CA TYR A 50 -14.31 22.47 14.58
C TYR A 50 -15.28 22.12 15.70
N GLU A 51 -15.11 20.96 16.33
CA GLU A 51 -15.97 20.51 17.43
C GLU A 51 -15.87 21.42 18.67
N LEU A 52 -14.68 21.92 18.99
CA LEU A 52 -14.44 22.72 20.20
C LEU A 52 -14.78 24.21 20.03
N TYR A 53 -14.47 24.78 18.87
CA TYR A 53 -14.52 26.24 18.64
C TYR A 53 -15.41 26.65 17.47
N GLY A 54 -16.04 25.68 16.78
CA GLY A 54 -16.96 25.89 15.68
C GLY A 54 -16.29 26.12 14.32
N LYS A 55 -17.15 26.17 13.30
CA LYS A 55 -16.77 26.25 11.87
C LYS A 55 -15.78 27.36 11.55
N ARG A 56 -16.01 28.56 12.09
CA ARG A 56 -15.23 29.75 11.74
C ARG A 56 -13.78 29.63 12.20
N CYS A 57 -13.56 29.16 13.43
CA CYS A 57 -12.23 28.94 13.98
C CYS A 57 -11.48 27.82 13.24
N ALA A 58 -12.16 26.72 12.90
CA ALA A 58 -11.57 25.66 12.09
C ALA A 58 -11.12 26.16 10.70
N ALA A 59 -11.94 26.99 10.04
CA ALA A 59 -11.58 27.59 8.76
C ALA A 59 -10.34 28.51 8.86
N TYR A 60 -10.24 29.29 9.95
CA TYR A 60 -9.04 30.08 10.21
C TYR A 60 -7.80 29.22 10.44
N LEU A 61 -7.93 28.10 11.17
CA LEU A 61 -6.82 27.17 11.39
C LEU A 61 -6.31 26.57 10.07
N VAL A 62 -7.20 26.10 9.20
CA VAL A 62 -6.82 25.59 7.87
C VAL A 62 -6.13 26.67 7.05
N THR A 63 -6.67 27.89 7.06
CA THR A 63 -6.05 29.04 6.36
C THR A 63 -4.64 29.33 6.89
N ALA A 64 -4.44 29.25 8.21
CA ALA A 64 -3.15 29.45 8.84
C ALA A 64 -2.15 28.34 8.44
N PHE A 65 -2.57 27.07 8.46
CA PHE A 65 -1.74 25.95 8.01
C PHE A 65 -1.36 26.05 6.53
N SER A 66 -2.32 26.37 5.65
CA SER A 66 -2.01 26.58 4.24
C SER A 66 -0.95 27.67 4.04
N LYS A 67 -1.11 28.82 4.71
CA LYS A 67 -0.11 29.90 4.65
C LYS A 67 1.24 29.45 5.19
N LEU A 68 1.26 28.79 6.35
CA LEU A 68 2.50 28.31 6.97
C LEU A 68 3.26 27.36 6.05
N PHE A 69 2.61 26.33 5.53
CA PHE A 69 3.25 25.34 4.65
C PHE A 69 3.69 25.95 3.33
N THR A 70 2.87 26.80 2.71
CA THR A 70 3.24 27.50 1.48
C THR A 70 4.45 28.40 1.69
N LEU A 71 4.44 29.24 2.74
CA LEU A 71 5.55 30.15 3.03
C LEU A 71 6.82 29.37 3.39
N PHE A 72 6.70 28.31 4.18
CA PHE A 72 7.84 27.45 4.51
C PHE A 72 8.47 26.87 3.23
N LEU A 73 7.65 26.34 2.34
CA LEU A 73 8.13 25.73 1.10
C LEU A 73 8.74 26.75 0.12
N GLN A 74 8.19 27.96 0.10
CA GLN A 74 8.64 29.02 -0.81
C GLN A 74 9.91 29.72 -0.34
N TYR A 75 10.03 29.98 0.97
CA TYR A 75 11.09 30.86 1.51
C TYR A 75 12.20 30.12 2.22
N TYR A 76 11.93 28.97 2.83
CA TYR A 76 12.89 28.27 3.68
C TYR A 76 13.35 26.94 3.12
N ARG A 77 12.44 26.14 2.54
CA ARG A 77 12.74 24.78 2.06
C ARG A 77 11.98 24.46 0.79
N GLY A 78 12.64 24.38 -0.35
CA GLY A 78 12.02 23.80 -1.55
C GLY A 78 11.74 22.29 -1.38
N PHE A 79 10.81 21.77 -2.18
CA PHE A 79 10.61 20.32 -2.36
C PHE A 79 10.81 19.99 -3.83
N THR A 80 11.56 18.93 -4.12
CA THR A 80 11.84 18.46 -5.48
C THR A 80 11.70 16.95 -5.54
N LEU A 81 11.50 16.43 -6.76
CA LEU A 81 11.50 15.01 -7.06
C LEU A 81 12.40 14.81 -8.28
N GLY A 82 13.46 14.03 -8.11
CA GLY A 82 14.44 13.72 -9.14
C GLY A 82 14.21 12.33 -9.74
N ILE A 83 14.94 12.05 -10.83
CA ILE A 83 14.95 10.70 -11.42
C ILE A 83 15.49 9.67 -10.43
N GLU A 84 16.42 10.09 -9.57
CA GLU A 84 17.03 9.23 -8.55
C GLU A 84 16.03 8.67 -7.54
N ASP A 85 14.95 9.40 -7.23
CA ASP A 85 13.88 8.95 -6.32
C ASP A 85 13.06 7.77 -6.89
N PHE A 86 13.20 7.47 -8.18
CA PHE A 86 12.58 6.31 -8.83
C PHE A 86 13.54 5.13 -8.99
N LEU A 87 14.82 5.33 -8.71
CA LEU A 87 15.83 4.29 -8.90
C LEU A 87 15.80 3.30 -7.74
N LEU A 88 15.79 2.03 -8.12
CA LEU A 88 15.85 0.92 -7.19
C LEU A 88 17.28 0.63 -6.80
N PHE A 89 17.46 0.18 -5.56
CA PHE A 89 18.75 -0.34 -5.13
C PHE A 89 19.13 -1.59 -5.97
N PRO A 90 20.39 -1.77 -6.41
CA PRO A 90 20.76 -2.85 -7.34
C PRO A 90 20.36 -4.27 -6.90
N PRO A 91 20.50 -4.66 -5.62
CA PRO A 91 19.93 -5.91 -5.10
C PRO A 91 18.42 -6.07 -5.31
N GLY A 92 17.65 -4.99 -5.18
CA GLY A 92 16.21 -4.98 -5.43
C GLY A 92 15.88 -5.22 -6.90
N VAL A 93 16.69 -4.68 -7.83
CA VAL A 93 16.55 -4.94 -9.27
C VAL A 93 16.79 -6.41 -9.60
N SER A 94 17.87 -7.00 -9.07
CA SER A 94 18.20 -8.41 -9.27
C SER A 94 17.13 -9.33 -8.68
N HIS A 95 16.64 -9.01 -7.48
CA HIS A 95 15.56 -9.75 -6.83
C HIS A 95 14.26 -9.70 -7.66
N ARG A 96 13.85 -8.51 -8.11
CA ARG A 96 12.69 -8.33 -8.98
C ARG A 96 12.82 -9.14 -10.27
N ARG A 97 14.00 -9.10 -10.92
CA ARG A 97 14.24 -9.86 -12.16
C ARG A 97 14.13 -11.36 -11.95
N ARG A 98 14.66 -11.87 -10.84
CA ARG A 98 14.54 -13.28 -10.45
C ARG A 98 13.07 -13.69 -10.29
N LEU A 99 12.30 -12.95 -9.50
CA LEU A 99 10.87 -13.25 -9.27
C LEU A 99 10.04 -13.18 -10.56
N ILE A 100 10.32 -12.22 -11.44
CA ILE A 100 9.65 -12.15 -12.75
C ILE A 100 9.97 -13.38 -13.59
N ASN A 101 11.23 -13.82 -13.61
CA ASN A 101 11.61 -15.02 -14.36
C ASN A 101 10.96 -16.29 -13.80
N GLU A 102 10.91 -16.45 -12.47
CA GLU A 102 10.20 -17.55 -11.80
C GLU A 102 8.70 -17.52 -12.12
N CYS A 103 8.07 -16.35 -12.03
CA CYS A 103 6.66 -16.16 -12.37
C CYS A 103 6.34 -16.56 -13.81
N ARG A 104 7.20 -16.22 -14.77
CA ARG A 104 7.00 -16.57 -16.20
C ARG A 104 6.98 -18.06 -16.45
N VAL A 105 7.68 -18.85 -15.64
CA VAL A 105 7.74 -20.31 -15.76
C VAL A 105 6.62 -20.96 -14.97
N GLN A 106 6.36 -20.50 -13.75
CA GLN A 106 5.54 -21.25 -12.77
C GLN A 106 4.09 -20.78 -12.68
N ALA A 107 3.79 -19.50 -12.92
CA ALA A 107 2.47 -18.95 -12.60
C ALA A 107 1.34 -19.54 -13.45
N GLY A 108 1.62 -19.79 -14.74
CA GLY A 108 0.64 -20.38 -15.65
C GLY A 108 0.33 -21.83 -15.33
N GLU A 109 1.37 -22.64 -15.14
CA GLU A 109 1.22 -24.04 -14.75
C GLU A 109 0.44 -24.18 -13.43
N LYS A 110 0.82 -23.41 -12.41
CA LYS A 110 0.14 -23.37 -11.11
C LYS A 110 -1.34 -22.98 -11.24
N ALA A 111 -1.65 -21.99 -12.08
CA ALA A 111 -3.02 -21.55 -12.30
C ALA A 111 -3.88 -22.60 -13.01
N LEU A 112 -3.31 -23.26 -14.03
CA LEU A 112 -3.99 -24.31 -14.78
C LEU A 112 -4.23 -25.55 -13.92
N ARG A 113 -3.20 -26.02 -13.18
CA ARG A 113 -3.33 -27.16 -12.26
C ARG A 113 -4.44 -26.92 -11.24
N LYS A 114 -4.51 -25.71 -10.68
CA LYS A 114 -5.56 -25.32 -9.74
C LYS A 114 -6.96 -25.30 -10.37
N THR A 115 -7.07 -24.82 -11.61
CA THR A 115 -8.35 -24.75 -12.34
C THR A 115 -8.90 -26.13 -12.66
N PHE A 116 -8.04 -27.06 -13.11
CA PHE A 116 -8.44 -28.42 -13.44
C PHE A 116 -8.34 -29.39 -12.25
N SER A 117 -8.05 -28.89 -11.05
CA SER A 117 -7.87 -29.69 -9.83
C SER A 117 -6.86 -30.85 -9.98
N LEU A 118 -5.79 -30.61 -10.74
CA LEU A 118 -4.72 -31.58 -10.96
C LEU A 118 -3.67 -31.52 -9.84
N PRO A 119 -3.11 -32.65 -9.38
CA PRO A 119 -2.07 -32.68 -8.36
C PRO A 119 -0.75 -32.09 -8.89
N ASP A 120 0.10 -31.55 -8.00
CA ASP A 120 1.37 -30.89 -8.37
C ASP A 120 2.39 -31.81 -9.07
N ASN A 121 2.21 -33.14 -8.96
CA ASN A 121 3.08 -34.14 -9.59
C ASN A 121 2.54 -34.67 -10.94
N SER A 122 1.41 -34.17 -11.45
CA SER A 122 0.90 -34.64 -12.76
C SER A 122 1.81 -34.22 -13.92
N ASN A 123 1.82 -35.02 -14.98
CA ASN A 123 2.66 -34.78 -16.16
C ASN A 123 2.18 -33.54 -16.93
N GLU A 124 3.11 -32.81 -17.55
CA GLU A 124 2.82 -31.62 -18.35
C GLU A 124 1.90 -31.93 -19.53
N GLU A 125 2.01 -33.13 -20.12
CA GLU A 125 1.15 -33.58 -21.21
C GLU A 125 -0.33 -33.69 -20.80
N GLU A 126 -0.62 -34.14 -19.58
CA GLU A 126 -1.99 -34.25 -19.05
C GLU A 126 -2.61 -32.86 -18.83
N LEU A 127 -1.80 -31.89 -18.38
CA LEU A 127 -2.22 -30.50 -18.22
C LEU A 127 -2.57 -29.86 -19.57
N ILE A 128 -1.74 -30.09 -20.60
CA ILE A 128 -1.97 -29.59 -21.95
C ILE A 128 -3.22 -30.24 -22.56
N ASP A 129 -3.44 -31.54 -22.33
CA ASP A 129 -4.62 -32.24 -22.83
C ASP A 129 -5.91 -31.72 -22.19
N GLU A 130 -5.95 -31.55 -20.86
CA GLU A 130 -7.12 -30.95 -20.18
C GLU A 130 -7.36 -29.50 -20.60
N PHE A 131 -6.29 -28.72 -20.77
CA PHE A 131 -6.40 -27.38 -21.33
C PHE A 131 -6.98 -27.42 -22.76
N ALA A 132 -6.46 -28.28 -23.63
CA ALA A 132 -6.96 -28.43 -25.00
C ALA A 132 -8.43 -28.87 -25.02
N LYS A 133 -8.86 -29.80 -24.16
CA LYS A 133 -10.27 -30.21 -24.03
C LYS A 133 -11.15 -29.03 -23.63
N ALA A 134 -10.72 -28.22 -22.67
CA ALA A 134 -11.48 -27.07 -22.20
C ALA A 134 -11.69 -26.00 -23.30
N PHE A 135 -10.71 -25.79 -24.19
CA PHE A 135 -10.78 -24.74 -25.23
C PHE A 135 -11.25 -25.23 -26.61
N CYS A 136 -11.09 -26.52 -26.95
CA CYS A 136 -11.46 -27.07 -28.26
C CYS A 136 -12.89 -27.65 -28.31
N THR A 137 -13.54 -27.85 -27.16
CA THR A 137 -14.91 -28.39 -27.13
C THR A 137 -15.90 -27.32 -27.60
N LYS A 138 -16.89 -27.69 -28.43
CA LYS A 138 -17.92 -26.79 -29.02
C LYS A 138 -18.74 -25.98 -28.00
N SER A 139 -18.67 -26.33 -26.72
CA SER A 139 -19.15 -25.50 -25.61
C SER A 139 -17.94 -24.85 -24.93
N PHE A 140 -17.58 -23.64 -25.36
CA PHE A 140 -16.74 -22.76 -24.57
C PHE A 140 -17.45 -22.49 -23.25
N ASP A 141 -17.03 -23.15 -22.16
CA ASP A 141 -17.60 -22.91 -20.85
C ASP A 141 -16.99 -21.64 -20.26
N GLU A 142 -17.74 -20.54 -20.39
CA GLU A 142 -17.36 -19.23 -19.87
C GLU A 142 -17.00 -19.28 -18.36
N ARG A 143 -17.51 -20.28 -17.63
CA ARG A 143 -17.18 -20.49 -16.21
C ARG A 143 -15.73 -20.89 -16.02
N ILE A 144 -15.26 -21.87 -16.79
CA ILE A 144 -13.89 -22.38 -16.72
C ILE A 144 -12.90 -21.28 -17.13
N SER A 145 -13.23 -20.50 -18.16
CA SER A 145 -12.40 -19.35 -18.57
C SER A 145 -12.28 -18.31 -17.45
N LYS A 146 -13.40 -17.96 -16.80
CA LYS A 146 -13.39 -17.00 -15.67
C LYS A 146 -12.61 -17.53 -14.48
N GLU A 147 -12.77 -18.81 -14.16
CA GLU A 147 -12.04 -19.46 -13.06
C GLU A 147 -10.53 -19.49 -13.33
N MET A 148 -10.13 -19.79 -14.56
CA MET A 148 -8.75 -19.75 -15.00
C MET A 148 -8.14 -18.36 -14.86
N ASP A 149 -8.82 -17.32 -15.34
CA ASP A 149 -8.35 -15.93 -15.23
C ASP A 149 -8.18 -15.52 -13.76
N MET A 150 -9.13 -15.91 -12.90
CA MET A 150 -9.06 -15.65 -11.46
C MET A 150 -7.88 -16.37 -10.79
N ASN A 151 -7.64 -17.64 -11.13
CA ASN A 151 -6.52 -18.40 -10.61
C ASN A 151 -5.18 -17.86 -11.11
N TYR A 152 -5.11 -17.45 -12.39
CA TYR A 152 -3.93 -16.85 -12.98
C TYR A 152 -3.58 -15.51 -12.31
N LYS A 153 -4.59 -14.66 -12.11
CA LYS A 153 -4.46 -13.41 -11.36
C LYS A 153 -3.93 -13.66 -9.95
N THR A 154 -4.50 -14.62 -9.24
CA THR A 154 -4.08 -14.96 -7.88
C THR A 154 -2.62 -15.39 -7.83
N SER A 155 -2.18 -16.26 -8.75
CA SER A 155 -0.79 -16.71 -8.85
C SER A 155 0.18 -15.56 -9.12
N ILE A 156 -0.18 -14.62 -10.01
CA ILE A 156 0.66 -13.44 -10.29
C ILE A 156 0.71 -12.48 -9.09
N ASP A 157 -0.43 -12.25 -8.43
CA ASP A 157 -0.53 -11.35 -7.30
C ASP A 157 0.40 -11.80 -6.14
N GLU A 158 0.63 -13.10 -5.96
CA GLU A 158 1.63 -13.63 -5.02
C GLU A 158 3.05 -13.11 -5.31
N TYR A 159 3.50 -13.18 -6.57
CA TYR A 159 4.82 -12.66 -6.98
C TYR A 159 4.86 -11.14 -6.90
N GLN A 160 3.79 -10.44 -7.31
CA GLN A 160 3.69 -8.99 -7.20
C GLN A 160 3.87 -8.53 -5.75
N ASN A 161 3.20 -9.19 -4.81
CA ASN A 161 3.32 -8.89 -3.39
C ASN A 161 4.73 -9.13 -2.85
N GLN A 162 5.40 -10.20 -3.31
CA GLN A 162 6.79 -10.47 -2.94
C GLN A 162 7.76 -9.41 -3.49
N ILE A 163 7.56 -8.98 -4.73
CA ILE A 163 8.33 -7.90 -5.35
C ILE A 163 8.17 -6.61 -4.54
N ILE A 164 6.93 -6.20 -4.25
CA ILE A 164 6.63 -4.96 -3.52
C ILE A 164 7.27 -4.97 -2.12
N LYS A 165 7.17 -6.08 -1.38
CA LYS A 165 7.70 -6.18 0.00
C LYS A 165 9.21 -5.96 0.12
N LYS A 166 9.99 -6.25 -0.92
CA LYS A 166 11.45 -6.12 -0.91
C LYS A 166 11.97 -4.98 -1.79
N MET A 167 11.06 -4.15 -2.30
CA MET A 167 11.40 -3.02 -3.16
C MET A 167 11.74 -1.81 -2.29
N TYR A 168 13.01 -1.67 -1.93
CA TYR A 168 13.50 -0.46 -1.28
C TYR A 168 13.90 0.55 -2.36
N VAL A 169 13.24 1.70 -2.34
CA VAL A 169 13.66 2.88 -3.09
C VAL A 169 14.93 3.42 -2.44
N LYS A 170 15.88 3.87 -3.26
CA LYS A 170 17.09 4.52 -2.75
C LYS A 170 16.69 5.88 -2.19
N PHE A 171 16.67 6.02 -0.87
CA PHE A 171 16.55 7.34 -0.23
C PHE A 171 17.91 8.03 -0.25
N ILE A 172 17.93 9.29 -0.69
CA ILE A 172 19.10 10.19 -0.66
C ILE A 172 19.16 10.90 0.68
#